data_AF-A0A967IBW9-F1
#
_entry.id   AF-A0A967IBW9-F1
#
_cell.length_a   1.000
_cell.length_b   1.000
_cell.length_c   1.000
_cell.angle_alpha   90.00
_cell.angle_beta   90.00
_cell.angle_gamma   90.00
#
_symmetry.space_group_name_H-M   'P 1'
#
loop_
_entity.id
_entity.type
_entity.pdbx_description
1 polymer ?
#
loop_
_entity_poly.entity_id
_entity_poly.type
_entity_poly.pdbx_seq_one_letter_code
_entity_poly.pdbx_strand_id
1 'polypeptide(L)' 'EDIRRVIDAAKAVAIPMDREVIHILPQEFIIDDQDGIKEPLGMSGVRLESKVHIVTGAVASA' A
#
# COMPACT_ATOMS: atom_id res chain seq x y z
N GLU A 1 8.12 -11.49 -4.57
CA GLU A 1 6.85 -11.33 -5.31
C GLU A 1 5.74 -10.80 -4.40
N ASP A 2 5.70 -11.24 -3.15
CA ASP A 2 4.69 -10.94 -2.13
C ASP A 2 4.58 -9.45 -1.79
N ILE A 3 5.71 -8.76 -1.63
CA ILE A 3 5.75 -7.31 -1.35
C ILE A 3 5.01 -6.52 -2.44
N ARG A 4 5.23 -6.86 -3.72
CA ARG A 4 4.57 -6.16 -4.81
C ARG A 4 3.08 -6.47 -4.85
N ARG A 5 2.68 -7.72 -4.56
CA ARG A 5 1.28 -8.13 -4.50
C ARG A 5 0.51 -7.43 -3.38
N VAL A 6 1.07 -7.35 -2.18
CA VAL A 6 0.41 -6.69 -1.04
C VAL A 6 0.27 -5.18 -1.28
N ILE A 7 1.29 -4.54 -1.85
CA ILE A 7 1.23 -3.14 -2.23
C ILE A 7 0.16 -2.92 -3.30
N ASP A 8 0.04 -3.80 -4.29
CA ASP A 8 -0.96 -3.68 -5.37
C ASP A 8 -2.38 -3.86 -4.85
N ALA A 9 -2.61 -4.83 -3.97
CA ALA A 9 -3.87 -5.01 -3.27
C ALA A 9 -4.25 -3.77 -2.44
N ALA A 10 -3.27 -3.13 -1.80
CA ALA A 10 -3.50 -1.91 -1.05
C ALA A 10 -3.86 -0.69 -1.92
N LYS A 11 -3.62 -0.73 -3.24
CA LYS A 11 -4.08 0.30 -4.19
C LYS A 11 -5.55 0.16 -4.55
N ALA A 12 -6.15 -1.01 -4.33
CA ALA A 12 -7.54 -1.31 -4.70
C ALA A 12 -8.56 -0.66 -3.74
N VAL A 13 -8.30 0.59 -3.34
CA VAL A 13 -9.19 1.41 -2.53
C VAL A 13 -10.09 2.24 -3.43
N ALA A 14 -11.34 2.45 -3.00
CA ALA A 14 -12.26 3.33 -3.71
C ALA A 14 -11.77 4.78 -3.58
N ILE A 15 -11.30 5.36 -4.67
CA ILE A 15 -10.91 6.77 -4.76
C ILE A 15 -12.02 7.51 -5.49
N PRO A 16 -12.41 8.72 -5.03
CA PRO A 16 -13.39 9.55 -5.73
C PRO A 16 -13.03 9.72 -7.20
N MET A 17 -14.03 9.71 -8.07
CA MET A 17 -13.86 9.80 -9.53
C MET A 17 -13.25 11.13 -10.00
N ASP A 18 -13.33 12.17 -9.17
CA ASP A 18 -12.66 13.47 -9.37
C ASP A 18 -11.19 13.49 -8.93
N ARG A 19 -10.64 12.35 -8.50
CA ARG A 19 -9.26 12.25 -8.01
C ARG A 19 -8.49 11.13 -8.70
N GLU A 20 -7.22 11.39 -8.95
CA GLU A 20 -6.27 10.39 -9.45
C GLU A 20 -5.18 10.08 -8.43
N VAL A 21 -4.65 8.86 -8.47
CA VAL A 21 -3.50 8.47 -7.64
C VAL A 21 -2.24 9.07 -8.24
N ILE A 22 -1.60 9.96 -7.49
CA ILE A 22 -0.30 10.54 -7.86
C ILE A 22 0.82 9.61 -7.38
N HIS A 23 0.82 9.25 -6.09
CA HIS A 23 1.88 8.44 -5.49
C HIS A 23 1.35 7.44 -4.47
N ILE A 24 2.08 6.34 -4.31
CA ILE A 24 1.80 5.29 -3.34
C ILE A 24 3.11 4.98 -2.63
N LEU A 25 3.13 5.23 -1.32
CA LEU A 25 4.32 5.13 -0.49
C LEU A 25 4.08 4.05 0.57
N PRO A 26 4.75 2.89 0.52
CA PRO A 26 4.69 1.93 1.60
C PRO A 26 5.33 2.53 2.86
N GLN A 27 4.62 2.50 3.99
CA GLN A 27 5.14 3.00 5.26
C GLN A 27 5.60 1.86 6.16
N GLU A 28 4.77 0.83 6.33
CA GLU A 28 5.01 -0.27 7.24
C GLU A 28 4.40 -1.56 6.69
N PHE A 29 4.96 -2.69 7.09
CA PHE A 29 4.45 -4.02 6.85
C PHE A 29 4.03 -4.66 8.18
N ILE A 30 3.09 -5.58 8.09
CA ILE A 30 2.64 -6.38 9.22
C ILE A 30 2.77 -7.85 8.81
N ILE A 31 3.42 -8.65 9.65
CA ILE A 31 3.58 -10.09 9.44
C ILE A 31 3.08 -10.81 10.70
N ASP A 32 2.08 -11.70 10.54
CA ASP A 32 1.51 -12.48 11.64
C ASP A 32 1.21 -11.62 12.91
N ASP A 33 0.49 -10.52 12.71
CA ASP A 33 0.10 -9.53 13.74
C ASP A 33 1.26 -8.70 14.34
N GLN A 34 2.50 -8.84 13.85
CA GLN A 34 3.61 -7.95 14.23
C GLN A 34 3.66 -6.73 13.32
N ASP A 35 3.44 -5.55 13.89
CA ASP A 35 3.52 -4.26 13.20
C ASP A 35 4.90 -3.59 13.31
N GLY A 36 5.08 -2.47 12.60
CA GLY A 36 6.32 -1.69 12.63
C GLY A 36 7.46 -2.21 11.74
N ILE A 37 7.20 -3.21 10.89
CA ILE A 37 8.22 -3.79 10.00
C ILE A 37 8.45 -2.87 8.81
N LYS A 38 9.65 -2.28 8.67
CA LYS A 38 10.01 -1.46 7.51
C LYS A 38 10.43 -2.27 6.29
N GLU A 39 11.20 -3.32 6.53
CA GLU A 39 11.69 -4.23 5.50
C GLU A 39 11.27 -5.67 5.86
N PRO A 40 10.28 -6.24 5.16
CA PRO A 40 9.84 -7.61 5.40
C PRO A 40 10.74 -8.65 4.72
N LEU A 41 11.82 -8.21 4.06
CA LEU A 41 12.68 -9.08 3.26
C LEU A 41 13.49 -10.00 4.18
N GLY A 42 13.34 -11.31 3.97
CA GLY A 42 13.95 -12.33 4.84
C GLY A 42 13.09 -12.73 6.04
N MET A 43 11.93 -12.09 6.25
CA MET A 43 10.94 -12.56 7.20
C MET A 43 10.03 -13.62 6.57
N SER A 44 9.55 -14.55 7.39
CA SER A 44 8.61 -15.59 6.99
C SER A 44 7.37 -15.47 7.87
N GLY A 45 6.20 -15.63 7.27
CA GLY A 45 4.94 -15.62 7.99
C GLY A 45 3.81 -16.14 7.11
N VAL A 46 2.66 -16.37 7.72
CA VAL A 46 1.47 -16.88 7.01
C VAL A 46 0.70 -15.72 6.37
N ARG A 47 0.67 -14.56 7.03
CA ARG A 47 -0.04 -13.37 6.57
C ARG A 47 0.91 -12.18 6.43
N LEU A 48 0.83 -11.51 5.28
CA LEU A 48 1.56 -10.28 4.98
C LEU A 48 0.56 -9.18 4.64
N GLU A 49 0.64 -8.07 5.37
CA GLU A 49 -0.13 -6.85 5.12
C GLU A 49 0.81 -5.65 4.93
N SER A 50 0.34 -4.62 4.26
CA SER A 50 1.08 -3.37 4.07
C SER A 50 0.22 -2.16 4.38
N LYS A 51 0.72 -1.27 5.22
CA LYS A 51 0.21 0.09 5.37
C LYS A 51 0.85 0.96 4.30
N VAL A 52 0.02 1.47 3.40
CA VAL A 52 0.45 2.39 2.34
C VAL A 52 -0.17 3.76 2.56
N HIS A 53 0.60 4.78 2.23
CA HIS A 53 0.11 6.15 2.12
C HIS A 53 -0.14 6.45 0.65
N ILE A 54 -1.38 6.85 0.32
CA ILE A 54 -1.79 7.15 -1.05
C ILE A 54 -1.99 8.65 -1.18
N VAL A 55 -1.20 9.26 -2.07
CA VAL A 55 -1.31 10.68 -2.41
C VAL A 55 -2.22 10.79 -3.64
N THR A 56 -3.32 11.52 -3.50
CA THR A 56 -4.27 11.76 -4.59
C THR A 56 -4.36 13.23 -4.94
N GLY A 57 -4.45 13.53 -6.24
CA GLY A 57 -4.68 14.87 -6.78
C GLY A 57 -6.08 15.01 -7.32
N ALA A 58 -6.61 16.23 -7.34
CA ALA A 58 -7.84 16.51 -8.09
C ALA A 58 -7.54 16.51 -9.58
N VAL A 59 -8.38 15.84 -10.37
CA VAL A 59 -8.26 15.84 -11.83
C VAL A 59 -8.89 17.13 -12.33
N ALA A 60 -8.07 18.10 -12.75
CA ALA A 60 -8.58 19.31 -13.38
C ALA A 60 -9.15 18.96 -14.76
N SER A 61 -10.45 19.15 -14.95
CA SER A 61 -11.05 19.13 -16.29
C SER A 61 -10.63 20.42 -17.01
N ALA A 62 -9.90 20.28 -18.13
CA ALA A 62 -9.58 21.37 -19.04
C ALA A 62 -10.69 21.57 -20.07
#